data_AF-A0A8I2K2U1-F1
#
_entry.id   AF-A0A8I2K2U1-F1
#
_cell.length_a   1.000
_cell.length_b   1.000
_cell.length_c   1.000
_cell.angle_alpha   90.00
_cell.angle_beta   90.00
_cell.angle_gamma   90.00
#
_symmetry.space_group_name_H-M   'P 1'
#
loop_
_entity.id
_entity.type
_entity.pdbx_description
1 polymer ?
#
loop_
_entity_poly.entity_id
_entity_poly.type
_entity_poly.pdbx_seq_one_letter_code
_entity_poly.pdbx_strand_id
1 'polypeptide(L)'
;MKMKKTSNCTYFKELMVDALYHELSQSDKKSFQAHLKACSSCAVEYEEMAAVLNVMDQRQQPEMSESYWDTYLPRLRERMAAEVKTPGQRLLAGEWLKRWRERFHFDLRWILYPAAAMLLVALGIGIGRYLYLPSGKSLMERIEEVTSVAKVSPIVSEHFENLRPILIDYANYTHKENGGGTGEMVQVDKTTLKKLVMQNYLLKQMVTRSNDAALKQLLEELELVLLELSNAEPDGKKTDRLQTIRSVQTILNKNDILFKMKVYDTNKDKRKKIAL
;
A
#
# COMPACT_ATOMS: atom_id res chain seq x y z
N MET A 1 22.03 46.83 7.67
CA MET A 1 22.78 45.85 6.84
C MET A 1 22.49 44.42 7.32
N LYS A 2 21.31 43.84 6.99
CA LYS A 2 20.95 42.45 7.39
C LYS A 2 19.88 41.87 6.44
N MET A 3 20.25 41.47 5.21
CA MET A 3 19.34 40.73 4.30
C MET A 3 20.11 39.77 3.38
N LYS A 4 20.96 38.90 3.93
CA LYS A 4 21.65 37.83 3.16
C LYS A 4 21.62 36.43 3.80
N LYS A 5 20.92 36.23 4.94
CA LYS A 5 21.07 35.03 5.78
C LYS A 5 19.95 33.98 5.66
N THR A 6 18.89 34.21 4.88
CA THR A 6 17.69 33.34 4.87
C THR A 6 17.87 32.04 4.11
N SER A 7 18.57 32.03 2.96
CA SER A 7 18.69 30.82 2.12
C SER A 7 19.51 29.70 2.75
N ASN A 8 20.57 30.02 3.49
CA ASN A 8 21.37 29.00 4.18
C ASN A 8 20.64 28.41 5.40
N CYS A 9 19.79 29.18 6.07
CA CYS A 9 19.09 28.67 7.26
C CYS A 9 18.07 27.59 6.90
N THR A 10 17.36 27.73 5.78
CA THR A 10 16.38 26.72 5.33
C THR A 10 17.04 25.36 5.12
N TYR A 11 18.19 25.34 4.43
CA TYR A 11 18.95 24.11 4.21
C TYR A 11 19.37 23.44 5.53
N PHE A 12 19.93 24.21 6.48
CA PHE A 12 20.35 23.63 7.76
C PHE A 12 19.18 23.25 8.68
N LYS A 13 18.00 23.87 8.53
CA LYS A 13 16.77 23.45 9.22
C LYS A 13 16.33 22.06 8.78
N GLU A 14 16.40 21.76 7.48
CA GLU A 14 16.08 20.41 6.98
C GLU A 14 17.02 19.35 7.56
N LEU A 15 18.30 19.70 7.78
CA LEU A 15 19.30 18.81 8.39
C LEU A 15 19.14 18.63 9.92
N MET A 16 18.27 19.38 10.60
CA MET A 16 18.12 19.28 12.05
C MET A 16 17.60 17.91 12.49
N VAL A 17 16.65 17.34 11.76
CA VAL A 17 16.06 16.02 12.08
C VAL A 17 17.13 14.93 11.98
N ASP A 18 17.86 14.91 10.87
CA ASP A 18 18.97 13.96 10.66
C ASP A 18 20.07 14.14 11.71
N ALA A 19 20.33 15.38 12.15
CA ALA A 19 21.30 15.66 13.21
C ALA A 19 20.87 15.04 14.56
N LEU A 20 19.58 15.17 14.91
CA LEU A 20 19.01 14.64 16.15
C LEU A 20 19.09 13.11 16.20
N TYR A 21 18.84 12.44 15.07
CA TYR A 21 18.94 10.98 14.96
C TYR A 21 20.34 10.47 14.59
N HIS A 22 21.33 11.37 14.51
CA HIS A 22 22.73 11.05 14.18
C HIS A 22 22.95 10.44 12.79
N GLU A 23 22.09 10.79 11.83
CA GLU A 23 22.10 10.29 10.45
C GLU A 23 22.88 11.20 9.48
N LEU A 24 23.38 12.35 9.95
CA LEU A 24 24.20 13.25 9.12
C LEU A 24 25.55 12.63 8.72
N SER A 25 25.92 12.83 7.45
CA SER A 25 27.26 12.53 6.95
C SER A 25 28.33 13.34 7.70
N GLN A 26 29.60 12.89 7.69
CA GLN A 26 30.67 13.63 8.38
C GLN A 26 30.90 15.05 7.82
N SER A 27 30.69 15.24 6.51
CA SER A 27 30.80 16.56 5.88
C SER A 27 29.66 17.47 6.32
N ASP A 28 28.43 16.96 6.36
CA ASP A 28 27.24 17.74 6.69
C ASP A 28 27.20 18.05 8.19
N LYS A 29 27.67 17.13 9.03
CA LYS A 29 27.82 17.37 10.47
C LYS A 29 28.77 18.54 10.75
N LYS A 30 29.89 18.64 10.03
CA LYS A 30 30.85 19.75 10.20
C LYS A 30 30.26 21.08 9.74
N SER A 31 29.60 21.11 8.57
CA SER A 31 28.98 22.32 8.04
C SER A 31 27.79 22.77 8.91
N PHE A 32 26.98 21.83 9.39
CA PHE A 32 25.87 22.08 10.31
C PHE A 32 26.35 22.65 11.65
N GLN A 33 27.37 22.06 12.28
CA GLN A 33 27.95 22.60 13.51
C GLN A 33 28.56 24.00 13.32
N ALA A 34 29.21 24.25 12.18
CA ALA A 34 29.70 25.59 11.85
C ALA A 34 28.54 26.58 11.69
N HIS A 35 27.42 26.16 11.10
CA HIS A 35 26.23 26.99 10.97
C HIS A 35 25.59 27.32 12.32
N LEU A 36 25.40 26.33 13.20
CA LEU A 36 24.83 26.56 14.54
C LEU A 36 25.65 27.59 15.34
N LYS A 37 26.99 27.54 15.26
CA LYS A 37 27.86 28.54 15.88
C LYS A 37 27.68 29.94 15.29
N ALA A 38 27.35 30.04 14.00
CA ALA A 38 27.21 31.31 13.28
C ALA A 38 25.78 31.87 13.29
N CYS A 39 24.77 31.07 13.65
CA CYS A 39 23.35 31.40 13.55
C CYS A 39 22.61 31.07 14.85
N SER A 40 22.42 32.08 15.70
CA SER A 40 21.75 31.91 17.00
C SER A 40 20.31 31.42 16.88
N SER A 41 19.56 31.81 15.84
CA SER A 41 18.18 31.35 15.67
C SER A 41 18.10 29.86 15.39
N CYS A 42 19.00 29.33 14.56
CA CYS A 42 19.03 27.89 14.27
C CYS A 42 19.58 27.09 15.45
N ALA A 43 20.50 27.68 16.23
CA ALA A 43 21.00 27.07 17.47
C ALA A 43 19.89 26.88 18.51
N VAL A 44 19.08 27.91 18.75
CA VAL A 44 17.94 27.86 19.69
C VAL A 44 16.92 26.81 19.24
N GLU A 45 16.54 26.82 17.97
CA GLU A 45 15.55 25.88 17.43
C GLU A 45 16.02 24.42 17.53
N TYR A 46 17.30 24.16 17.23
CA TYR A 46 17.88 22.83 17.39
C TYR A 46 17.92 22.37 18.86
N GLU A 47 18.26 23.28 19.77
CA GLU A 47 18.29 22.99 21.21
C GLU A 47 16.89 22.67 21.76
N GLU A 48 15.86 23.41 21.33
CA GLU A 48 14.46 23.14 21.69
C GLU A 48 14.02 21.75 21.20
N MET A 49 14.32 21.38 19.96
CA MET A 49 14.01 20.05 19.44
C MET A 49 14.74 18.94 20.20
N ALA A 50 16.03 19.14 20.51
CA ALA A 50 16.82 18.19 21.29
C ALA A 50 16.27 18.01 22.71
N ALA A 51 15.80 19.10 23.34
CA ALA A 51 15.18 19.06 24.66
C ALA A 51 13.90 18.21 24.66
N VAL A 52 13.06 18.32 23.63
CA VAL A 52 11.84 17.50 23.49
C VAL A 52 12.18 16.02 23.41
N LEU A 53 13.16 15.64 22.58
CA LEU A 53 13.59 14.24 22.48
C LEU A 53 14.17 13.71 23.79
N ASN A 54 14.94 14.51 24.51
CA ASN A 54 15.48 14.11 25.81
C ASN A 54 14.37 13.82 26.84
N VAL A 55 13.29 14.60 26.85
CA VAL A 55 12.11 14.32 27.71
C VAL A 55 11.42 13.01 27.32
N MET A 56 11.38 12.68 26.03
CA MET A 56 10.83 11.40 25.56
C MET A 56 11.72 10.21 25.92
N ASP A 57 13.05 10.38 25.85
CA ASP A 57 14.04 9.35 26.16
C ASP A 57 14.08 9.00 27.65
N GLN A 58 13.74 9.96 28.52
CA GLN A 58 13.64 9.73 29.97
C GLN A 58 12.44 8.87 30.39
N ARG A 59 11.56 8.49 29.45
CA ARG A 59 10.44 7.58 29.76
C ARG A 59 10.97 6.17 29.98
N GLN A 60 11.11 5.79 31.25
CA GLN A 60 11.36 4.39 31.60
C GLN A 60 10.14 3.56 31.22
N GLN A 61 10.32 2.64 30.27
CA GLN A 61 9.31 1.64 29.98
C GLN A 61 9.24 0.68 31.18
N PRO A 62 8.05 0.44 31.75
CA PRO A 62 7.92 -0.54 32.82
C PRO A 62 8.33 -1.92 32.30
N GLU A 63 9.31 -2.53 32.96
CA GLU A 63 9.73 -3.90 32.68
C GLU A 63 8.59 -4.84 33.06
N MET A 64 8.02 -5.52 32.07
CA MET A 64 6.90 -6.44 32.30
C MET A 64 7.44 -7.80 32.72
N SER A 65 6.78 -8.45 33.67
CA SER A 65 7.20 -9.77 34.16
C SER A 65 7.12 -10.83 33.06
N GLU A 66 7.92 -11.90 33.20
CA GLU A 66 7.92 -13.03 32.26
C GLU A 66 6.51 -13.65 32.08
N SER A 67 5.76 -13.77 33.18
CA SER A 67 4.37 -14.26 33.17
C SER A 67 3.40 -13.42 32.34
N TYR A 68 3.67 -12.12 32.18
CA TYR A 68 2.87 -11.25 31.32
C TYR A 68 3.04 -11.65 29.85
N TRP A 69 4.27 -11.93 29.43
CA TRP A 69 4.59 -12.34 28.06
C TRP A 69 4.01 -13.70 27.70
N ASP A 70 4.03 -14.65 28.65
CA ASP A 70 3.42 -15.97 28.50
C ASP A 70 1.93 -15.91 28.17
N THR A 71 1.24 -14.90 28.72
CA THR A 71 -0.19 -14.70 28.50
C THR A 71 -0.47 -13.78 27.30
N TYR A 72 0.42 -12.84 27.02
CA TYR A 72 0.25 -11.85 25.96
C TYR A 72 0.38 -12.47 24.56
N LEU A 73 1.40 -13.31 24.33
CA LEU A 73 1.65 -13.89 23.01
C LEU A 73 0.48 -14.77 22.50
N PRO A 74 -0.12 -15.65 23.32
CA PRO A 74 -1.30 -16.41 22.92
C PRO A 74 -2.50 -15.52 22.57
N ARG A 75 -2.78 -14.50 23.39
CA ARG A 75 -3.89 -13.55 23.15
C ARG A 75 -3.68 -12.75 21.87
N LEU A 76 -2.45 -12.34 21.59
CA LEU A 76 -2.10 -11.64 20.36
C LEU A 76 -2.31 -12.53 19.13
N ARG A 77 -1.85 -13.79 19.19
CA ARG A 77 -2.06 -14.77 18.11
C ARG A 77 -3.54 -15.05 17.87
N GLU A 78 -4.34 -15.16 18.94
CA GLU A 78 -5.78 -15.35 18.84
C GLU A 78 -6.47 -14.16 18.18
N ARG A 79 -6.10 -12.93 18.56
CA ARG A 79 -6.63 -11.71 17.92
C ARG A 79 -6.21 -11.61 16.46
N MET A 80 -4.95 -11.86 16.13
CA MET A 80 -4.50 -11.89 14.73
C MET A 80 -5.26 -12.96 13.94
N ALA A 81 -5.45 -14.16 14.49
CA ALA A 81 -6.23 -15.22 13.83
C ALA A 81 -7.73 -14.85 13.69
N ALA A 82 -8.28 -14.08 14.61
CA ALA A 82 -9.66 -13.59 14.55
C ALA A 82 -9.84 -12.45 13.53
N GLU A 83 -8.84 -11.56 13.39
CA GLU A 83 -8.85 -10.45 12.43
C GLU A 83 -8.49 -10.91 11.00
N VAL A 84 -7.64 -11.94 10.87
CA VAL A 84 -7.31 -12.58 9.58
C VAL A 84 -8.46 -13.43 9.02
N LYS A 85 -9.55 -13.64 9.80
CA LYS A 85 -10.83 -14.14 9.25
C LYS A 85 -11.48 -13.04 8.42
N THR A 86 -10.97 -12.89 7.21
CA THR A 86 -11.42 -11.98 6.17
C THR A 86 -12.93 -12.06 5.94
N PRO A 87 -13.59 -10.93 5.61
CA PRO A 87 -14.99 -10.91 5.14
C PRO A 87 -15.23 -11.86 3.95
N GLY A 88 -14.20 -12.15 3.15
CA GLY A 88 -14.25 -13.06 2.01
C GLY A 88 -14.47 -14.54 2.36
N GLN A 89 -14.03 -15.02 3.53
CA GLN A 89 -14.29 -16.41 3.93
C GLN A 89 -15.75 -16.66 4.34
N ARG A 90 -16.47 -15.62 4.78
CA ARG A 90 -17.92 -15.71 5.06
C ARG A 90 -18.79 -15.71 3.81
N LEU A 91 -18.29 -15.22 2.67
CA LEU A 91 -19.03 -15.19 1.40
C LEU A 91 -18.89 -16.49 0.60
N LEU A 92 -17.82 -17.28 0.84
CA LEU A 92 -17.61 -18.58 0.18
C LEU A 92 -18.16 -19.77 0.98
N ALA A 93 -18.52 -19.57 2.25
CA ALA A 93 -19.29 -20.54 3.01
C ALA A 93 -20.74 -20.52 2.48
N GLY A 94 -21.01 -21.37 1.48
CA GLY A 94 -22.30 -21.54 0.79
C GLY A 94 -23.50 -21.94 1.67
N GLU A 95 -23.40 -21.75 2.98
CA GLU A 95 -24.47 -21.96 3.96
C GLU A 95 -25.59 -20.94 3.84
N TRP A 96 -25.29 -19.68 3.51
CA TRP A 96 -26.31 -18.64 3.29
C TRP A 96 -27.18 -18.96 2.06
N LEU A 97 -26.58 -19.57 1.03
CA LEU A 97 -27.20 -19.84 -0.26
C LEU A 97 -28.09 -21.09 -0.15
N LYS A 98 -27.65 -22.07 0.64
CA LYS A 98 -28.46 -23.23 1.04
C LYS A 98 -29.71 -22.80 1.81
N ARG A 99 -29.57 -21.91 2.78
CA ARG A 99 -30.70 -21.35 3.55
C ARG A 99 -31.67 -20.52 2.71
N TRP A 100 -31.17 -19.72 1.76
CA TRP A 100 -32.03 -18.97 0.85
C TRP A 100 -32.78 -19.88 -0.12
N ARG A 101 -32.13 -20.93 -0.64
CA ARG A 101 -32.74 -21.87 -1.58
C ARG A 101 -33.84 -22.73 -0.95
N GLU A 102 -33.75 -23.04 0.34
CA GLU A 102 -34.78 -23.79 1.07
C GLU A 102 -35.95 -22.91 1.53
N ARG A 103 -35.74 -21.58 1.63
CA ARG A 103 -36.78 -20.63 2.05
C ARG A 103 -37.53 -19.98 0.88
N PHE A 104 -36.93 -19.94 -0.30
CA PHE A 104 -37.57 -19.39 -1.50
C PHE A 104 -37.91 -20.49 -2.49
N HIS A 105 -39.13 -21.03 -2.39
CA HIS A 105 -39.77 -21.73 -3.50
C HIS A 105 -40.12 -20.70 -4.57
N PHE A 106 -39.23 -20.51 -5.54
CA PHE A 106 -39.46 -19.64 -6.69
C PHE A 106 -40.51 -20.28 -7.62
N ASP A 107 -41.78 -19.91 -7.44
CA ASP A 107 -42.83 -20.26 -8.39
C ASP A 107 -42.66 -19.46 -9.68
N LEU A 108 -42.61 -20.17 -10.81
CA LEU A 108 -42.30 -19.66 -12.16
C LEU A 108 -43.24 -18.51 -12.62
N ARG A 109 -44.39 -18.35 -11.95
CA ARG A 109 -45.39 -17.29 -12.22
C ARG A 109 -44.96 -15.90 -11.72
N TRP A 110 -44.00 -15.79 -10.80
CA TRP A 110 -43.51 -14.51 -10.27
C TRP A 110 -42.43 -13.82 -11.13
N ILE A 111 -41.92 -14.49 -12.17
CA ILE A 111 -40.89 -13.92 -13.08
C ILE A 111 -41.51 -13.02 -14.17
N LEU A 112 -42.81 -13.16 -14.47
CA LEU A 112 -43.45 -12.41 -15.55
C LEU A 112 -43.73 -10.93 -15.19
N TYR A 113 -43.95 -10.62 -13.91
CA TYR A 113 -44.22 -9.25 -13.44
C TYR A 113 -43.00 -8.32 -13.45
N PRO A 114 -41.79 -8.71 -12.97
CA PRO A 114 -40.62 -7.83 -13.02
C PRO A 114 -40.09 -7.63 -14.44
N ALA A 115 -40.25 -8.61 -15.33
CA ALA A 115 -39.84 -8.49 -16.74
C ALA A 115 -40.66 -7.42 -17.48
N ALA A 116 -41.98 -7.39 -17.26
CA ALA A 116 -42.86 -6.35 -17.83
C ALA A 116 -42.56 -4.95 -17.26
N ALA A 117 -42.25 -4.86 -15.96
CA ALA A 117 -41.87 -3.59 -15.33
C ALA A 117 -40.53 -3.06 -15.87
N MET A 118 -39.52 -3.91 -16.04
CA MET A 118 -38.25 -3.51 -16.67
C MET A 118 -38.43 -3.04 -18.11
N LEU A 119 -39.32 -3.69 -18.87
CA LEU A 119 -39.56 -3.33 -20.27
C LEU A 119 -40.22 -1.95 -20.38
N LEU A 120 -41.17 -1.62 -19.50
CA LEU A 120 -41.78 -0.29 -19.41
C LEU A 120 -40.78 0.79 -18.97
N VAL A 121 -39.89 0.49 -18.02
CA VAL A 121 -38.83 1.41 -17.59
C VAL A 121 -37.85 1.67 -18.73
N ALA A 122 -37.43 0.63 -19.47
CA ALA A 122 -36.54 0.78 -20.62
C ALA A 122 -37.18 1.62 -21.74
N LEU A 123 -38.48 1.43 -22.01
CA LEU A 123 -39.25 2.21 -22.98
C LEU A 123 -39.39 3.68 -22.53
N GLY A 124 -39.67 3.92 -21.25
CA GLY A 124 -39.74 5.28 -20.68
C GLY A 124 -38.41 6.01 -20.75
N ILE A 125 -37.29 5.34 -20.45
CA ILE A 125 -35.94 5.90 -20.58
C ILE A 125 -35.61 6.20 -22.04
N GLY A 126 -35.97 5.32 -22.97
CA GLY A 126 -35.75 5.52 -24.40
C GLY A 126 -36.49 6.74 -24.96
N ILE A 127 -37.78 6.88 -24.61
CA ILE A 127 -38.62 8.01 -25.03
C ILE A 127 -38.14 9.31 -24.37
N GLY A 128 -37.82 9.28 -23.07
CA GLY A 128 -37.30 10.43 -22.35
C GLY A 128 -35.95 10.91 -22.89
N ARG A 129 -35.08 9.99 -23.29
CA ARG A 129 -33.76 10.33 -23.83
C ARG A 129 -33.83 10.88 -25.27
N TYR A 130 -34.84 10.51 -26.04
CA TYR A 130 -35.00 10.98 -27.43
C TYR A 130 -35.74 12.33 -27.53
N LEU A 131 -36.70 12.60 -26.64
CA LEU A 131 -37.52 13.81 -26.68
C LEU A 131 -37.05 14.93 -25.73
N TYR A 132 -36.31 14.63 -24.65
CA TYR A 132 -36.01 15.58 -23.57
C TYR A 132 -34.52 15.78 -23.26
N LEU A 133 -33.62 15.71 -24.26
CA LEU A 133 -32.21 16.04 -24.05
C LEU A 133 -31.89 17.52 -24.45
N PRO A 134 -32.02 18.51 -23.55
CA PRO A 134 -31.16 19.68 -23.59
C PRO A 134 -29.83 19.35 -22.89
N SER A 135 -28.72 19.58 -23.59
CA SER A 135 -27.35 19.45 -23.08
C SER A 135 -27.16 20.22 -21.77
N GLY A 136 -27.12 19.51 -20.66
CA GLY A 136 -26.73 20.04 -19.35
C GLY A 136 -26.12 18.93 -18.52
N LYS A 137 -24.79 18.87 -18.45
CA LYS A 137 -24.08 17.91 -17.59
C LYS A 137 -24.50 18.13 -16.14
N SER A 138 -24.93 17.05 -15.49
CA SER A 138 -25.43 17.08 -14.12
C SER A 138 -24.32 17.48 -13.14
N LEU A 139 -24.69 18.22 -12.10
CA LEU A 139 -23.82 18.61 -10.97
C LEU A 139 -23.11 17.40 -10.32
N MET A 140 -23.69 16.21 -10.48
CA MET A 140 -23.16 14.93 -10.01
C MET A 140 -21.89 14.50 -10.77
N GLU A 141 -21.80 14.81 -12.07
CA GLU A 141 -20.61 14.55 -12.91
C GLU A 141 -19.43 15.48 -12.52
N ARG A 142 -19.73 16.70 -12.05
CA ARG A 142 -18.72 17.66 -11.58
C ARG A 142 -18.15 17.35 -10.19
N ILE A 143 -18.95 16.69 -9.34
CA ILE A 143 -18.48 16.22 -8.03
C ILE A 143 -17.63 14.95 -8.19
N GLU A 144 -17.93 14.11 -9.18
CA GLU A 144 -17.13 12.92 -9.50
C GLU A 144 -15.79 13.27 -10.16
N GLU A 145 -15.69 14.36 -10.92
CA GLU A 145 -14.44 14.81 -11.56
C GLU A 145 -13.38 15.33 -10.56
N VAL A 146 -13.78 15.80 -9.38
CA VAL A 146 -12.86 16.35 -8.36
C VAL A 146 -12.33 15.27 -7.40
N THR A 147 -13.00 14.11 -7.31
CA THR A 147 -12.63 13.02 -6.38
C THR A 147 -12.48 11.64 -7.01
N SER A 148 -12.62 11.49 -8.33
CA SER A 148 -12.56 10.17 -8.96
C SER A 148 -11.15 9.57 -9.00
N VAL A 149 -11.09 8.39 -8.41
CA VAL A 149 -10.30 7.18 -8.69
C VAL A 149 -9.63 7.08 -10.08
N ALA A 150 -10.15 7.78 -11.10
CA ALA A 150 -9.59 7.88 -12.45
C ALA A 150 -8.13 8.39 -12.50
N LYS A 151 -7.69 9.22 -11.55
CA LYS A 151 -6.29 9.68 -11.48
C LYS A 151 -5.35 8.75 -10.70
N VAL A 152 -5.86 7.86 -9.84
CA VAL A 152 -5.03 6.95 -9.02
C VAL A 152 -4.67 5.68 -9.80
N SER A 153 -5.57 5.20 -10.66
CA SER A 153 -5.32 4.03 -11.52
C SER A 153 -4.08 4.10 -12.44
N PRO A 154 -3.76 5.23 -13.12
CA PRO A 154 -2.53 5.31 -13.91
C PRO A 154 -1.27 5.20 -13.05
N ILE A 155 -1.25 5.84 -11.87
CA ILE A 155 -0.11 5.83 -10.93
C ILE A 155 0.10 4.42 -10.35
N VAL A 156 -0.98 3.73 -10.00
CA VAL A 156 -0.94 2.33 -9.51
C VAL A 156 -0.39 1.38 -10.58
N SER A 157 -0.84 1.54 -11.82
CA SER A 157 -0.41 0.69 -12.93
C SER A 157 1.07 0.89 -13.26
N GLU A 158 1.55 2.14 -13.27
CA GLU A 158 2.98 2.44 -13.41
C GLU A 158 3.81 1.82 -12.27
N HIS A 159 3.29 1.88 -11.04
CA HIS A 159 3.94 1.25 -9.89
C HIS A 159 4.00 -0.28 -10.05
N PHE A 160 2.95 -0.93 -10.55
CA PHE A 160 2.93 -2.38 -10.80
C PHE A 160 3.89 -2.79 -11.92
N GLU A 161 4.02 -2.01 -12.99
CA GLU A 161 5.00 -2.25 -14.05
C GLU A 161 6.45 -2.19 -13.51
N ASN A 162 6.74 -1.27 -12.59
CA ASN A 162 8.06 -1.17 -11.96
C ASN A 162 8.35 -2.34 -11.00
N LEU A 163 7.33 -2.89 -10.34
CA LEU A 163 7.49 -4.01 -9.40
C LEU A 163 7.57 -5.38 -10.09
N ARG A 164 6.88 -5.54 -11.22
CA ARG A 164 6.72 -6.84 -11.88
C ARG A 164 8.04 -7.56 -12.20
N PRO A 165 9.08 -6.91 -12.76
CA PRO A 165 10.36 -7.57 -13.05
C PRO A 165 11.02 -8.13 -11.79
N ILE A 166 10.98 -7.37 -10.69
CA ILE A 166 11.56 -7.76 -9.40
C ILE A 166 10.81 -8.99 -8.87
N LEU A 167 9.48 -8.93 -8.82
CA LEU A 167 8.68 -10.04 -8.28
C LEU A 167 8.79 -11.32 -9.11
N ILE A 168 8.93 -11.22 -10.44
CA ILE A 168 9.16 -12.36 -11.32
C ILE A 168 10.52 -13.01 -11.06
N ASP A 169 11.56 -12.21 -10.84
CA ASP A 169 12.90 -12.72 -10.55
C ASP A 169 12.90 -13.53 -9.23
N TYR A 170 12.25 -13.01 -8.19
CA TYR A 170 12.08 -13.73 -6.92
C TYR A 170 11.17 -14.97 -7.04
N ALA A 171 10.07 -14.88 -7.80
CA ALA A 171 9.16 -16.00 -8.01
C ALA A 171 9.82 -17.17 -8.77
N ASN A 172 10.70 -16.87 -9.72
CA ASN A 172 11.38 -17.86 -10.56
C ASN A 172 12.77 -18.27 -10.03
N TYR A 173 13.21 -17.72 -8.90
CA TYR A 173 14.51 -18.06 -8.33
C TYR A 173 14.58 -19.54 -7.94
N THR A 174 15.49 -20.27 -8.60
CA THR A 174 15.78 -21.67 -8.31
C THR A 174 17.26 -21.84 -7.96
N HIS A 175 17.55 -22.14 -6.70
CA HIS A 175 18.92 -22.43 -6.26
C HIS A 175 19.28 -23.87 -6.64
N LYS A 176 20.09 -24.06 -7.68
CA LYS A 176 20.72 -25.36 -7.95
C LYS A 176 21.97 -25.50 -7.07
N GLU A 177 21.99 -26.52 -6.20
CA GLU A 177 23.15 -26.84 -5.33
C GLU A 177 24.44 -27.17 -6.11
N ASN A 178 24.32 -27.57 -7.38
CA ASN A 178 25.45 -27.92 -8.23
C ASN A 178 25.65 -26.89 -9.35
N GLY A 179 26.37 -25.81 -9.04
CA GLY A 179 27.31 -25.08 -9.92
C GLY A 179 26.89 -24.60 -11.33
N GLY A 180 25.63 -24.68 -11.74
CA GLY A 180 25.22 -24.40 -13.14
C GLY A 180 23.92 -23.61 -13.30
N GLY A 181 23.51 -22.86 -12.28
CA GLY A 181 22.40 -21.93 -12.37
C GLY A 181 22.90 -20.52 -12.66
N THR A 182 22.25 -19.82 -13.59
CA THR A 182 22.34 -18.36 -13.76
C THR A 182 21.70 -17.68 -12.55
N GLY A 183 22.29 -17.87 -11.37
CA GLY A 183 21.77 -17.43 -10.07
C GLY A 183 22.12 -15.97 -9.77
N GLU A 184 22.10 -15.12 -10.78
CA GLU A 184 22.30 -13.68 -10.62
C GLU A 184 20.91 -13.06 -10.45
N MET A 185 20.46 -12.96 -9.19
CA MET A 185 19.29 -12.14 -8.88
C MET A 185 19.59 -10.70 -9.27
N VAL A 186 18.58 -10.01 -9.78
CA VAL A 186 18.61 -8.56 -9.95
C VAL A 186 18.89 -7.94 -8.58
N GLN A 187 20.11 -7.45 -8.38
CA GLN A 187 20.47 -6.74 -7.17
C GLN A 187 19.77 -5.39 -7.17
N VAL A 188 18.60 -5.36 -6.53
CA VAL A 188 17.88 -4.12 -6.31
C VAL A 188 18.52 -3.43 -5.11
N ASP A 189 18.97 -2.20 -5.31
CA ASP A 189 19.53 -1.38 -4.24
C ASP A 189 18.50 -1.19 -3.12
N LYS A 190 18.95 -1.29 -1.87
CA LYS A 190 18.14 -1.11 -0.66
C LYS A 190 17.43 0.25 -0.67
N THR A 191 18.05 1.29 -1.23
CA THR A 191 17.41 2.61 -1.36
C THR A 191 16.22 2.59 -2.31
N THR A 192 16.34 1.87 -3.43
CA THR A 192 15.27 1.69 -4.43
C THR A 192 14.11 0.91 -3.82
N LEU A 193 14.42 -0.12 -3.04
CA LEU A 193 13.42 -0.95 -2.41
C LEU A 193 12.65 -0.22 -1.30
N LYS A 194 13.35 0.60 -0.47
CA LYS A 194 12.71 1.51 0.50
C LYS A 194 11.78 2.52 -0.19
N LYS A 195 12.20 3.06 -1.34
CA LYS A 195 11.36 3.97 -2.14
C LYS A 195 10.09 3.26 -2.63
N LEU A 196 10.20 2.01 -3.08
CA LEU A 196 9.05 1.21 -3.52
C LEU A 196 8.08 0.90 -2.37
N VAL A 197 8.59 0.58 -1.17
CA VAL A 197 7.75 0.42 0.05
C VAL A 197 6.97 1.70 0.32
N MET A 198 7.65 2.85 0.32
CA MET A 198 7.02 4.15 0.59
C MET A 198 5.96 4.52 -0.46
N GLN A 199 6.26 4.28 -1.74
CA GLN A 199 5.30 4.50 -2.83
C GLN A 199 4.05 3.61 -2.65
N ASN A 200 4.23 2.34 -2.30
CA ASN A 200 3.12 1.42 -2.08
C ASN A 200 2.26 1.85 -0.87
N TYR A 201 2.88 2.29 0.22
CA TYR A 201 2.18 2.84 1.38
C TYR A 201 1.32 4.06 1.01
N LEU A 202 1.88 5.01 0.24
CA LEU A 202 1.14 6.20 -0.22
C LEU A 202 -0.02 5.83 -1.14
N LEU A 203 0.17 4.87 -2.05
CA LEU A 203 -0.90 4.36 -2.91
C LEU A 203 -2.03 3.73 -2.09
N LYS A 204 -1.71 2.93 -1.06
CA LYS A 204 -2.70 2.36 -0.15
C LYS A 204 -3.51 3.45 0.56
N GLN A 205 -2.87 4.52 1.03
CA GLN A 205 -3.55 5.64 1.69
C GLN A 205 -4.50 6.38 0.73
N MET A 206 -4.11 6.54 -0.54
CA MET A 206 -4.96 7.12 -1.57
C MET A 206 -6.16 6.22 -1.91
N VAL A 207 -5.95 4.90 -2.01
CA VAL A 207 -6.99 3.92 -2.35
C VAL A 207 -7.97 3.66 -1.21
N THR A 208 -7.56 3.88 0.04
CA THR A 208 -8.46 3.78 1.21
C THR A 208 -9.63 4.77 1.11
N ARG A 209 -9.47 5.87 0.37
CA ARG A 209 -10.54 6.86 0.12
C ARG A 209 -11.43 6.49 -1.07
N SER A 210 -10.99 5.59 -1.95
CA SER A 210 -11.66 5.27 -3.22
C SER A 210 -12.61 4.05 -3.16
N ASN A 211 -12.85 3.49 -1.98
CA ASN A 211 -13.71 2.30 -1.75
C ASN A 211 -13.38 1.07 -2.62
N ASP A 212 -12.16 0.99 -3.16
CA ASP A 212 -11.69 -0.15 -3.96
C ASP A 212 -11.01 -1.17 -3.04
N ALA A 213 -11.83 -2.01 -2.40
CA ALA A 213 -11.36 -3.00 -1.44
C ALA A 213 -10.38 -4.02 -2.06
N ALA A 214 -10.57 -4.37 -3.34
CA ALA A 214 -9.70 -5.32 -4.03
C ALA A 214 -8.31 -4.74 -4.28
N LEU A 215 -8.24 -3.48 -4.73
CA LEU A 215 -6.96 -2.80 -4.91
C LEU A 215 -6.27 -2.53 -3.58
N LYS A 216 -7.02 -2.14 -2.54
CA LYS A 216 -6.47 -1.93 -1.19
C LYS A 216 -5.81 -3.21 -0.68
N GLN A 217 -6.50 -4.36 -0.79
CA GLN A 217 -5.97 -5.65 -0.38
C GLN A 217 -4.72 -6.03 -1.18
N LEU A 218 -4.69 -5.77 -2.49
CA LEU A 218 -3.51 -6.05 -3.32
C LEU A 218 -2.30 -5.21 -2.89
N LEU A 219 -2.50 -3.93 -2.57
CA LEU A 219 -1.42 -3.04 -2.09
C LEU A 219 -0.91 -3.47 -0.70
N GLU A 220 -1.79 -3.94 0.18
CA GLU A 220 -1.42 -4.52 1.49
C GLU A 220 -0.59 -5.82 1.33
N GLU A 221 -0.99 -6.71 0.42
CA GLU A 221 -0.25 -7.94 0.11
C GLU A 221 1.13 -7.63 -0.49
N LEU A 222 1.23 -6.60 -1.34
CA LEU A 222 2.49 -6.13 -1.91
C LEU A 222 3.40 -5.47 -0.86
N GLU A 223 2.83 -4.76 0.11
CA GLU A 223 3.59 -4.09 1.17
C GLU A 223 4.34 -5.10 2.02
N LEU A 224 3.68 -6.21 2.37
CA LEU A 224 4.30 -7.31 3.10
C LEU A 224 5.51 -7.89 2.35
N VAL A 225 5.36 -8.12 1.04
CA VAL A 225 6.46 -8.62 0.20
C VAL A 225 7.61 -7.62 0.13
N LEU A 226 7.31 -6.34 -0.09
CA LEU A 226 8.33 -5.30 -0.21
C LEU A 226 9.07 -5.05 1.12
N LEU A 227 8.38 -5.16 2.25
CA LEU A 227 9.00 -5.07 3.58
C LEU A 227 9.95 -6.23 3.84
N GLU A 228 9.52 -7.45 3.53
CA GLU A 228 10.35 -8.66 3.64
C GLU A 228 11.61 -8.55 2.77
N LEU A 229 11.45 -8.08 1.53
CA LEU A 229 12.58 -7.81 0.64
C LEU A 229 13.48 -6.70 1.20
N SER A 230 12.92 -5.64 1.80
CA SER A 230 13.70 -4.49 2.31
C SER A 230 14.54 -4.82 3.54
N ASN A 231 14.10 -5.81 4.29
CA ASN A 231 14.81 -6.36 5.44
C ASN A 231 15.82 -7.44 5.05
N ALA A 232 15.80 -7.94 3.82
CA ALA A 232 16.80 -8.87 3.33
C ALA A 232 18.16 -8.18 3.25
N GLU A 233 19.12 -8.63 4.06
CA GLU A 233 20.47 -8.09 4.01
C GLU A 233 21.22 -8.60 2.77
N PRO A 234 21.77 -7.71 1.91
CA PRO A 234 22.54 -8.12 0.76
C PRO A 234 23.85 -8.82 1.15
N ASP A 235 24.39 -8.62 2.36
CA ASP A 235 25.60 -9.29 2.85
C ASP A 235 25.34 -10.34 3.95
N GLY A 236 24.07 -10.68 4.17
CA GLY A 236 23.66 -11.69 5.13
C GLY A 236 24.19 -13.09 4.78
N LYS A 237 24.27 -13.99 5.77
CA LYS A 237 24.65 -15.39 5.56
C LYS A 237 23.77 -15.99 4.46
N LYS A 238 24.37 -16.79 3.56
CA LYS A 238 23.68 -17.42 2.42
C LYS A 238 22.37 -18.13 2.81
N THR A 239 22.33 -18.74 4.00
CA THR A 239 21.15 -19.39 4.57
C THR A 239 19.99 -18.43 4.85
N ASP A 240 20.30 -17.22 5.34
CA ASP A 240 19.32 -16.18 5.67
C ASP A 240 18.67 -15.64 4.39
N ARG A 241 19.49 -15.36 3.36
CA ARG A 241 19.01 -14.95 2.03
C ARG A 241 18.07 -15.98 1.40
N LEU A 242 18.41 -17.28 1.50
CA LEU A 242 17.55 -18.35 0.98
C LEU A 242 16.23 -18.46 1.75
N GLN A 243 16.22 -18.14 3.04
CA GLN A 243 15.01 -18.09 3.85
C GLN A 243 14.12 -16.91 3.43
N THR A 244 14.68 -15.73 3.20
CA THR A 244 13.95 -14.57 2.67
C THR A 244 13.36 -14.84 1.28
N ILE A 245 14.12 -15.50 0.39
CA ILE A 245 13.58 -15.84 -0.94
C ILE A 245 12.40 -16.79 -0.81
N ARG A 246 12.51 -17.81 0.06
CA ARG A 246 11.40 -18.76 0.30
C ARG A 246 10.18 -18.10 0.95
N SER A 247 10.37 -17.16 1.89
CA SER A 247 9.26 -16.43 2.51
C SER A 247 8.55 -15.57 1.46
N VAL A 248 9.30 -14.83 0.64
CA VAL A 248 8.76 -14.04 -0.47
C VAL A 248 8.02 -14.92 -1.48
N GLN A 249 8.60 -16.06 -1.90
CA GLN A 249 7.93 -17.01 -2.80
C GLN A 249 6.63 -17.55 -2.20
N THR A 250 6.64 -17.84 -0.89
CA THR A 250 5.44 -18.31 -0.18
C THR A 250 4.34 -17.26 -0.21
N ILE A 251 4.68 -15.99 0.06
CA ILE A 251 3.70 -14.88 0.04
C ILE A 251 3.19 -14.64 -1.38
N LEU A 252 4.06 -14.61 -2.39
CA LEU A 252 3.69 -14.41 -3.79
C LEU A 252 2.75 -15.50 -4.31
N ASN A 253 3.05 -16.77 -4.02
CA ASN A 253 2.27 -17.91 -4.47
C ASN A 253 0.96 -18.06 -3.69
N LYS A 254 0.97 -17.91 -2.36
CA LYS A 254 -0.22 -18.06 -1.53
C LYS A 254 -1.30 -17.02 -1.84
N ASN A 255 -0.87 -15.82 -2.21
CA ASN A 255 -1.76 -14.69 -2.45
C ASN A 255 -2.00 -14.40 -3.93
N ASP A 256 -1.44 -15.20 -4.86
CA ASP A 256 -1.55 -15.02 -6.31
C ASP A 256 -1.29 -13.58 -6.78
N ILE A 257 -0.32 -12.90 -6.14
CA ILE A 257 -0.11 -11.44 -6.28
C ILE A 257 0.15 -11.06 -7.74
N LEU A 258 0.98 -11.83 -8.45
CA LEU A 258 1.29 -11.61 -9.87
C LEU A 258 0.05 -11.74 -10.76
N PHE A 259 -0.86 -12.67 -10.45
CA PHE A 259 -2.11 -12.84 -11.18
C PHE A 259 -3.07 -11.68 -10.89
N LYS A 260 -3.23 -11.29 -9.62
CA LYS A 260 -4.07 -10.15 -9.23
C LYS A 260 -3.60 -8.84 -9.87
N MET A 261 -2.29 -8.58 -9.91
CA MET A 261 -1.71 -7.43 -10.62
C MET A 261 -2.07 -7.47 -12.12
N LYS A 262 -1.87 -8.61 -12.78
CA LYS A 262 -2.20 -8.78 -14.21
C LYS A 262 -3.69 -8.58 -14.50
N VAL A 263 -4.57 -9.10 -13.65
CA VAL A 263 -6.03 -8.93 -13.77
C VAL A 263 -6.42 -7.46 -13.61
N TYR A 264 -5.80 -6.74 -12.66
CA TYR A 264 -6.05 -5.32 -12.45
C TYR A 264 -5.66 -4.48 -13.69
N ASP A 265 -4.46 -4.69 -14.23
CA ASP A 265 -4.00 -4.01 -15.45
C ASP A 265 -4.89 -4.35 -16.67
N THR A 266 -5.30 -5.62 -16.82
CA THR A 266 -6.16 -6.06 -17.93
C THR A 266 -7.56 -5.43 -17.86
N ASN A 267 -8.14 -5.31 -16.66
CA ASN A 267 -9.46 -4.72 -16.47
C ASN A 267 -9.47 -3.21 -16.75
N LYS A 268 -8.34 -2.52 -16.50
CA LYS A 268 -8.16 -1.11 -16.86
C LYS A 268 -8.18 -0.91 -18.38
N ASP A 269 -7.45 -1.73 -19.14
CA ASP A 269 -7.40 -1.62 -20.61
C ASP A 269 -8.78 -1.81 -21.26
N LYS A 270 -9.59 -2.72 -20.69
CA LYS A 270 -10.99 -2.89 -21.13
C LYS A 270 -11.85 -1.67 -20.83
N ARG A 271 -11.72 -1.07 -19.64
CA ARG A 271 -12.46 0.17 -19.28
C ARG A 271 -12.05 1.36 -20.14
N LYS A 272 -10.78 1.48 -20.51
CA LYS A 272 -10.27 2.54 -21.39
C LYS A 272 -10.79 2.42 -22.83
N LYS A 273 -10.98 1.20 -23.34
CA LYS A 273 -11.55 0.93 -24.67
C LYS A 273 -13.06 1.14 -24.78
N ILE A 274 -13.80 1.09 -23.67
CA ILE A 274 -15.26 1.30 -23.64
C ILE A 274 -15.60 2.80 -23.48
N ALA A 275 -14.65 3.62 -23.04
CA ALA A 275 -14.80 5.06 -22.85
C ALA A 275 -14.34 5.91 -24.05
N LEU A 276 -13.97 5.28 -25.16
CA LEU A 276 -13.63 5.87 -26.46
C LEU A 276 -14.69 5.45 -27.49
#